data_AF-A0A7W7IP54-F1
#
_entry.id   AF-A0A7W7IP54-F1
#
_cell.length_a   1.000
_cell.length_b   1.000
_cell.length_c   1.000
_cell.angle_alpha   90.00
_cell.angle_beta   90.00
_cell.angle_gamma   90.00
#
_symmetry.space_group_name_H-M   'P 1'
#
loop_
_entity.id
_entity.type
_entity.pdbx_description
1 polymer ?
#
loop_
_entity_poly.entity_id
_entity_poly.type
_entity_poly.pdbx_seq_one_letter_code
_entity_poly.pdbx_strand_id
1 'polypeptide(L)'
;MTSVPHSGAKSVTPGGSVAGGAGWRCFHCDETFTDRRCAAAHFGADEDAAPACQIKGSEVGLVEALRRAEKDAGDAWFAIHNESTEAAQAYYAQNSRHREQMVAVEQAGYDRGLADAKAHPETLGLTADAPDLLEALREARDALHQHYVDWDGEPEDAVSLQLARAKCDAAIAKATAGETRNAEPIHRRDGDEG
;
A
#
# COMPACT_ATOMS: atom_id res chain seq x y z
N MET A 1 -29.02 -60.81 46.42
CA MET A 1 -27.75 -61.43 46.01
C MET A 1 -28.04 -62.36 44.85
N THR A 2 -27.94 -61.86 43.64
CA THR A 2 -28.13 -62.65 42.41
C THR A 2 -27.09 -62.14 41.41
N SER A 3 -26.06 -62.96 41.22
CA SER A 3 -24.93 -62.73 40.31
C SER A 3 -25.39 -62.98 38.88
N VAL A 4 -25.16 -62.02 37.98
CA VAL A 4 -25.35 -62.17 36.54
C VAL A 4 -23.97 -62.35 35.90
N PRO A 5 -23.68 -63.49 35.25
CA PRO A 5 -22.41 -63.69 34.58
C PRO A 5 -22.42 -63.00 33.21
N HIS A 6 -21.52 -62.04 33.00
CA HIS A 6 -21.16 -61.58 31.65
C HIS A 6 -19.83 -62.22 31.26
N SER A 7 -19.90 -63.49 30.84
CA SER A 7 -18.84 -64.13 30.09
C SER A 7 -19.23 -64.09 28.61
N GLY A 8 -18.48 -63.31 27.84
CA GLY A 8 -18.68 -63.12 26.41
C GLY A 8 -17.34 -62.92 25.71
N ALA A 9 -16.38 -63.79 25.99
CA ALA A 9 -15.18 -63.92 25.17
C ALA A 9 -15.62 -64.33 23.75
N LYS A 10 -15.59 -63.39 22.80
CA LYS A 10 -15.76 -63.71 21.39
C LYS A 10 -14.46 -64.31 20.87
N SER A 11 -14.57 -65.52 20.37
CA SER A 11 -13.51 -66.37 19.84
C SER A 11 -12.75 -65.70 18.69
N VAL A 12 -11.43 -65.65 18.83
CA VAL A 12 -10.51 -65.40 17.72
C VAL A 12 -10.48 -66.64 16.83
N THR A 13 -10.86 -66.48 15.56
CA THR A 13 -10.58 -67.44 14.49
C THR A 13 -9.48 -66.85 13.60
N PRO A 14 -8.32 -67.52 13.40
CA PRO A 14 -7.35 -67.08 12.42
C PRO A 14 -7.63 -67.81 11.10
N GLY A 15 -8.21 -67.13 10.12
CA GLY A 15 -8.31 -67.68 8.77
C GLY A 15 -9.34 -66.99 7.88
N GLY A 16 -8.86 -66.16 6.96
CA GLY A 16 -9.68 -65.64 5.86
C GLY A 16 -9.10 -64.38 5.20
N SER A 17 -8.29 -64.58 4.16
CA SER A 17 -7.84 -63.52 3.24
C SER A 17 -9.03 -62.92 2.48
N VAL A 18 -9.26 -61.61 2.58
CA VAL A 18 -10.03 -60.82 1.59
C VAL A 18 -9.50 -59.39 1.45
N ALA A 19 -9.09 -59.06 0.22
CA ALA A 19 -9.16 -57.77 -0.45
C ALA A 19 -9.13 -56.47 0.38
N GLY A 20 -7.95 -55.84 0.46
CA GLY A 20 -7.72 -54.50 -0.10
C GLY A 20 -8.48 -53.28 0.42
N GLY A 21 -9.20 -53.34 1.54
CA GLY A 21 -9.67 -52.16 2.26
C GLY A 21 -8.82 -51.96 3.51
N ALA A 22 -7.80 -51.10 3.45
CA ALA A 22 -6.95 -50.82 4.61
C ALA A 22 -7.76 -50.13 5.72
N GLY A 23 -8.24 -50.91 6.69
CA GLY A 23 -8.82 -50.39 7.94
C GLY A 23 -7.75 -49.81 8.85
N TRP A 24 -8.14 -48.91 9.74
CA TRP A 24 -7.26 -48.33 10.75
C TRP A 24 -7.21 -49.24 11.97
N ARG A 25 -6.03 -49.49 12.54
CA ARG A 25 -5.88 -50.27 13.77
C ARG A 25 -5.13 -49.47 14.82
N CYS A 26 -5.67 -49.39 16.03
CA CYS A 26 -5.01 -48.72 17.14
C CYS A 26 -3.89 -49.60 17.70
N PHE A 27 -2.70 -49.03 17.90
CA PHE A 27 -1.56 -49.75 18.46
C PHE A 27 -1.69 -50.02 19.97
N HIS A 28 -2.51 -49.24 20.69
CA HIS A 28 -2.60 -49.32 22.15
C HIS A 28 -3.68 -50.26 22.66
N CYS A 29 -4.79 -50.40 21.92
CA CYS A 29 -5.91 -51.27 22.29
C CYS A 29 -6.25 -52.33 21.24
N ASP A 30 -5.52 -52.36 20.12
CA ASP A 30 -5.73 -53.28 18.99
C ASP A 30 -7.10 -53.17 18.30
N GLU A 31 -7.92 -52.19 18.67
CA GLU A 31 -9.22 -51.96 18.05
C GLU A 31 -9.06 -51.58 16.57
N THR A 32 -9.92 -52.16 15.73
CA THR A 32 -9.88 -51.96 14.27
C THR A 32 -11.11 -51.19 13.82
N PHE A 33 -10.88 -50.12 13.07
CA PHE A 33 -11.90 -49.21 12.55
C PHE A 33 -11.96 -49.34 11.04
N THR A 34 -13.17 -49.52 10.52
CA THR A 34 -13.46 -49.52 9.08
C THR A 34 -14.15 -48.23 8.63
N ASP A 35 -14.73 -47.49 9.59
CA ASP A 35 -15.33 -46.18 9.37
C ASP A 35 -14.34 -45.07 9.74
N ARG A 36 -14.15 -44.12 8.82
CA ARG A 36 -13.26 -42.97 9.01
C ARG A 36 -13.71 -42.11 10.18
N ARG A 37 -15.03 -41.95 10.41
CA ARG A 37 -15.52 -41.14 11.52
C ARG A 37 -15.21 -41.79 12.87
N CYS A 38 -15.41 -43.10 12.99
CA CYS A 38 -15.00 -43.85 14.19
C CYS A 38 -13.48 -43.79 14.42
N ALA A 39 -12.68 -43.93 13.35
CA ALA A 39 -11.23 -43.79 13.45
C ALA A 39 -10.83 -42.38 13.94
N ALA A 40 -11.40 -41.33 13.35
CA ALA A 40 -11.11 -39.95 13.74
C ALA A 40 -11.53 -39.64 15.19
N ALA A 41 -12.65 -40.20 15.66
CA ALA A 41 -13.06 -40.07 17.06
C ALA A 41 -12.04 -40.72 18.01
N HIS A 42 -11.49 -41.87 17.62
CA HIS A 42 -10.49 -42.57 18.41
C HIS A 42 -9.13 -41.87 18.38
N PHE A 43 -8.55 -41.64 17.20
CA PHE A 43 -7.18 -41.12 17.07
C PHE A 43 -7.07 -39.61 17.34
N GLY A 44 -8.09 -38.83 16.97
CA GLY A 44 -8.01 -37.37 16.98
C GLY A 44 -7.81 -36.78 15.58
N ALA A 45 -7.53 -35.47 15.52
CA ALA A 45 -7.44 -34.73 14.28
C ALA A 45 -6.07 -34.85 13.58
N ASP A 46 -5.00 -35.04 14.36
CA ASP A 46 -3.61 -35.14 13.92
C ASP A 46 -2.86 -36.27 14.63
N GLU A 47 -1.60 -36.48 14.26
CA GLU A 47 -0.73 -37.55 14.77
C GLU A 47 -0.22 -37.32 16.20
N ASP A 48 -0.32 -36.09 16.71
CA ASP A 48 0.08 -35.72 18.07
C ASP A 48 -1.07 -35.88 19.08
N ALA A 49 -2.31 -36.06 18.61
CA ALA A 49 -3.48 -36.24 19.44
C ALA A 49 -3.41 -37.55 20.25
N ALA A 50 -3.73 -37.45 21.56
CA ALA A 50 -3.84 -38.63 22.41
C ALA A 50 -5.03 -39.48 21.96
N PRO A 51 -4.85 -40.79 21.69
CA PRO A 51 -5.95 -41.66 21.27
C PRO A 51 -6.92 -41.90 22.44
N ALA A 52 -8.19 -42.10 22.11
CA ALA A 52 -9.28 -42.19 23.09
C ALA A 52 -9.04 -43.26 24.17
N CYS A 53 -8.41 -44.39 23.81
CA CYS A 53 -8.06 -45.46 24.74
C CYS A 53 -7.01 -45.06 25.80
N GLN A 54 -6.30 -43.95 25.61
CA GLN A 54 -5.31 -43.43 26.56
C GLN A 54 -5.84 -42.25 27.40
N ILE A 55 -7.00 -41.70 27.05
CA ILE A 55 -7.62 -40.60 27.80
C ILE A 55 -8.27 -41.17 29.07
N LYS A 56 -7.86 -40.70 30.25
CA LYS A 56 -8.43 -41.17 31.53
C LYS A 56 -9.89 -40.76 31.65
N GLY A 57 -10.77 -41.71 32.03
CA GLY A 57 -12.21 -41.44 32.16
C GLY A 57 -12.92 -41.32 30.80
N SER A 58 -12.43 -42.03 29.78
CA SER A 58 -12.94 -42.04 28.40
C SER A 58 -14.33 -42.68 28.27
N GLU A 59 -15.34 -42.07 28.88
CA GLU A 59 -16.72 -42.33 28.47
C GLU A 59 -16.90 -41.82 27.05
N VAL A 60 -17.55 -42.62 26.19
CA VAL A 60 -17.68 -42.33 24.74
C VAL A 60 -18.21 -40.91 24.49
N GLY A 61 -19.21 -40.47 25.25
CA GLY A 61 -19.78 -39.13 25.11
C GLY A 61 -18.83 -37.99 25.48
N LEU A 62 -17.93 -38.19 26.45
CA LEU A 62 -16.93 -37.18 26.83
C LEU A 62 -15.83 -37.06 25.78
N VAL A 63 -15.41 -38.18 25.20
CA VAL A 63 -14.44 -38.18 24.09
C VAL A 63 -15.04 -37.49 22.86
N GLU A 64 -16.30 -37.77 22.50
CA GLU A 64 -16.96 -37.08 21.40
C GLU A 64 -17.08 -35.58 21.63
N ALA A 65 -17.44 -35.15 22.84
CA ALA A 65 -17.49 -33.74 23.22
C ALA A 65 -16.10 -33.07 23.13
N LEU A 66 -15.05 -33.78 23.58
CA LEU A 66 -13.67 -33.33 23.46
C LEU A 66 -13.27 -33.15 22.00
N ARG A 67 -13.52 -34.14 21.13
CA ARG A 67 -13.18 -34.04 19.70
C ARG A 67 -13.91 -32.90 19.00
N ARG A 68 -15.16 -32.63 19.39
CA ARG A 68 -15.89 -31.48 18.90
C ARG A 68 -15.23 -30.17 19.34
N ALA A 69 -14.88 -30.06 20.62
CA ALA A 69 -14.23 -28.86 21.15
C ALA A 69 -12.86 -28.62 20.51
N GLU A 70 -12.05 -29.66 20.27
CA GLU A 70 -10.78 -29.57 19.55
C GLU A 70 -10.97 -29.03 18.12
N LYS A 71 -11.96 -29.57 17.39
CA LYS A 71 -12.30 -29.09 16.05
C LYS A 71 -12.74 -27.62 16.07
N ASP A 72 -13.66 -27.26 16.98
CA ASP A 72 -14.18 -25.89 17.08
C ASP A 72 -13.06 -24.90 17.44
N ALA A 73 -12.10 -25.31 18.29
CA ALA A 73 -10.93 -24.51 18.62
C ALA A 73 -9.99 -24.31 17.42
N GLY A 74 -9.75 -25.36 16.63
CA GLY A 74 -8.96 -25.27 15.40
C GLY A 74 -9.60 -24.35 14.36
N ASP A 75 -10.90 -24.49 14.14
CA ASP A 75 -11.67 -23.64 13.23
C ASP A 75 -11.65 -22.16 13.68
N ALA A 76 -11.81 -21.90 14.98
CA ALA A 76 -11.74 -20.55 15.53
C ALA A 76 -10.34 -19.95 15.41
N TRP A 77 -9.29 -20.72 15.69
CA TRP A 77 -7.92 -20.26 15.55
C TRP A 77 -7.60 -19.88 14.10
N PHE A 78 -7.99 -20.72 13.14
CA PHE A 78 -7.87 -20.42 11.72
C PHE A 78 -8.65 -19.17 11.32
N ALA A 79 -9.90 -19.02 11.79
CA ALA A 79 -10.71 -17.84 11.51
C ALA A 79 -10.09 -16.54 12.04
N ILE A 80 -9.47 -16.56 13.22
CA ILE A 80 -8.80 -15.39 13.81
C ILE A 80 -7.54 -15.02 13.03
N HIS A 81 -6.72 -16.00 12.66
CA HIS A 81 -5.42 -15.78 12.02
C HIS A 81 -5.51 -15.57 10.51
N ASN A 82 -6.63 -15.97 9.90
CA ASN A 82 -6.89 -15.60 8.53
C ASN A 82 -7.18 -14.10 8.50
N GLU A 83 -6.24 -13.31 7.99
CA GLU A 83 -6.34 -11.85 7.79
C GLU A 83 -7.55 -11.42 6.91
N SER A 84 -8.35 -12.39 6.47
CA SER A 84 -9.60 -12.23 5.75
C SER A 84 -10.83 -12.11 6.65
N THR A 85 -10.70 -11.88 7.96
CA THR A 85 -11.88 -11.61 8.81
C THR A 85 -12.67 -10.40 8.29
N GLU A 86 -13.99 -10.41 8.46
CA GLU A 86 -14.85 -9.29 8.05
C GLU A 86 -14.40 -7.98 8.71
N ALA A 87 -13.98 -8.03 9.98
CA ALA A 87 -13.45 -6.89 10.70
C ALA A 87 -12.15 -6.35 10.06
N ALA A 88 -11.21 -7.22 9.68
CA ALA A 88 -9.99 -6.82 9.00
C ALA A 88 -10.30 -6.21 7.62
N GLN A 89 -11.17 -6.84 6.83
CA GLN A 89 -11.59 -6.33 5.53
C GLN A 89 -12.25 -4.94 5.65
N ALA A 90 -13.15 -4.76 6.62
CA ALA A 90 -13.81 -3.49 6.87
C ALA A 90 -12.81 -2.40 7.30
N TYR A 91 -11.87 -2.74 8.17
CA TYR A 91 -10.80 -1.84 8.62
C TYR A 91 -9.94 -1.36 7.45
N TYR A 92 -9.45 -2.28 6.61
CA TYR A 92 -8.64 -1.92 5.45
C TYR A 92 -9.41 -1.12 4.41
N ALA A 93 -10.68 -1.45 4.15
CA ALA A 93 -11.53 -0.67 3.26
C ALA A 93 -11.76 0.76 3.78
N GLN A 94 -11.99 0.92 5.08
CA GLN A 94 -12.10 2.24 5.70
C GLN A 94 -10.80 3.02 5.59
N ASN A 95 -9.67 2.38 5.87
CA ASN A 95 -8.36 3.03 5.84
C ASN A 95 -7.95 3.47 4.42
N SER A 96 -8.26 2.65 3.39
CA SER A 96 -8.04 3.03 1.98
C SER A 96 -8.83 4.29 1.63
N ARG A 97 -10.14 4.29 1.92
CA ARG A 97 -11.01 5.47 1.67
C ARG A 97 -10.51 6.72 2.39
N HIS A 98 -10.10 6.57 3.65
CA HIS A 98 -9.57 7.70 4.41
C HIS A 98 -8.28 8.25 3.79
N ARG A 99 -7.36 7.37 3.37
CA ARG A 99 -6.11 7.76 2.73
C ARG A 99 -6.37 8.47 1.40
N GLU A 100 -7.29 7.99 0.59
CA GLU A 100 -7.71 8.64 -0.66
C GLU A 100 -8.26 10.05 -0.40
N GLN A 101 -9.07 10.22 0.65
CA GLN A 101 -9.60 11.52 1.05
C GLN A 101 -8.47 12.48 1.49
N MET A 102 -7.51 12.00 2.27
CA MET A 102 -6.35 12.80 2.69
C MET A 102 -5.53 13.28 1.51
N VAL A 103 -5.24 12.38 0.56
CA VAL A 103 -4.50 12.71 -0.67
C VAL A 103 -5.27 13.73 -1.52
N ALA A 104 -6.58 13.57 -1.66
CA ALA A 104 -7.40 14.51 -2.43
C ALA A 104 -7.39 15.91 -1.82
N VAL A 105 -7.46 16.02 -0.49
CA VAL A 105 -7.41 17.31 0.22
C VAL A 105 -6.03 17.96 0.08
N GLU A 106 -4.96 17.18 0.23
CA GLU A 106 -3.58 17.65 0.04
C GLU A 106 -3.37 18.18 -1.38
N GLN A 107 -3.75 17.41 -2.40
CA GLN A 107 -3.63 17.81 -3.79
C GLN A 107 -4.42 19.08 -4.09
N ALA A 108 -5.66 19.19 -3.59
CA ALA A 108 -6.46 20.40 -3.75
C ALA A 108 -5.85 21.63 -3.05
N GLY A 109 -5.13 21.43 -1.94
CA GLY A 109 -4.35 22.48 -1.30
C GLY A 109 -3.15 22.91 -2.14
N TYR A 110 -2.40 21.95 -2.65
CA TYR A 110 -1.25 22.18 -3.51
C TYR A 110 -1.63 22.90 -4.81
N ASP A 111 -2.68 22.45 -5.48
CA ASP A 111 -3.17 23.05 -6.73
C ASP A 111 -3.60 24.50 -6.54
N ARG A 112 -4.28 24.80 -5.41
CA ARG A 112 -4.60 26.19 -5.03
C ARG A 112 -3.34 27.00 -4.79
N GLY A 113 -2.38 26.46 -4.05
CA GLY A 113 -1.09 27.13 -3.81
C GLY A 113 -0.33 27.44 -5.11
N LEU A 114 -0.35 26.52 -6.08
CA LEU A 114 0.22 26.76 -7.40
C LEU A 114 -0.55 27.82 -8.20
N ALA A 115 -1.87 27.85 -8.10
CA ALA A 115 -2.68 28.87 -8.74
C ALA A 115 -2.38 30.26 -8.15
N ASP A 116 -2.33 30.37 -6.82
CA ASP A 116 -2.00 31.60 -6.11
C ASP A 116 -0.58 32.05 -6.42
N ALA A 117 0.38 31.13 -6.48
CA ALA A 117 1.77 31.44 -6.85
C ALA A 117 1.89 31.95 -8.29
N LYS A 118 1.07 31.44 -9.22
CA LYS A 118 1.02 31.95 -10.60
C LYS A 118 0.32 33.29 -10.70
N ALA A 119 -0.70 33.53 -9.88
CA ALA A 119 -1.46 34.78 -9.87
C ALA A 119 -0.70 35.92 -9.20
N HIS A 120 0.09 35.62 -8.16
CA HIS A 120 0.79 36.59 -7.32
C HIS A 120 2.27 36.23 -7.12
N PRO A 121 3.05 36.04 -8.20
CA PRO A 121 4.44 35.60 -8.08
C PRO A 121 5.32 36.59 -7.30
N GLU A 122 4.98 37.88 -7.30
CA GLU A 122 5.66 38.94 -6.56
C GLU A 122 5.56 38.76 -5.04
N THR A 123 4.42 38.28 -4.54
CA THR A 123 4.20 38.09 -3.10
C THR A 123 5.05 36.96 -2.51
N LEU A 124 5.49 36.04 -3.38
CA LEU A 124 6.36 34.92 -3.05
C LEU A 124 7.84 35.18 -3.39
N GLY A 125 8.18 36.38 -3.88
CA GLY A 125 9.54 36.69 -4.33
C GLY A 125 9.99 35.86 -5.54
N LEU A 126 9.04 35.34 -6.34
CA LEU A 126 9.33 34.55 -7.54
C LEU A 126 9.55 35.40 -8.79
N THR A 127 9.39 36.73 -8.69
CA THR A 127 9.80 37.69 -9.71
C THR A 127 11.13 38.31 -9.31
N ALA A 128 12.12 38.27 -10.20
CA ALA A 128 13.27 39.16 -10.08
C ALA A 128 12.81 40.60 -10.28
N ASP A 129 13.39 41.55 -9.52
CA ASP A 129 13.14 42.95 -9.77
C ASP A 129 13.61 43.31 -11.20
N ALA A 130 12.73 43.92 -11.98
CA ALA A 130 13.01 44.30 -13.37
C ALA A 130 14.33 45.08 -13.59
N PRO A 131 14.74 46.02 -12.71
CA PRO A 131 16.04 46.69 -12.86
C PRO A 131 17.23 45.73 -12.72
N ASP A 132 17.17 44.76 -11.81
CA ASP A 132 18.25 43.80 -11.58
C ASP A 132 18.42 42.85 -12.78
N LEU A 133 17.31 42.43 -13.38
CA LEU A 133 17.33 41.59 -14.58
C LEU A 133 17.83 42.36 -15.81
N LEU A 134 17.42 43.61 -15.98
CA LEU A 134 17.85 44.44 -17.11
C LEU A 134 19.35 44.73 -17.04
N GLU A 135 19.86 45.02 -15.84
CA GLU A 135 21.29 45.26 -15.63
C GLU A 135 22.11 43.98 -15.84
N ALA A 136 21.66 42.83 -15.30
CA ALA A 136 22.30 41.55 -15.55
C ALA A 136 22.32 41.17 -17.05
N LEU A 137 21.26 41.50 -17.81
CA LEU A 137 21.22 41.28 -19.26
C LEU A 137 22.19 42.18 -20.02
N ARG A 138 22.37 43.42 -19.58
CA ARG A 138 23.36 44.36 -20.16
C ARG A 138 24.78 43.90 -19.89
N GLU A 139 25.08 43.52 -18.65
CA GLU A 139 26.39 42.95 -18.27
C GLU A 139 26.71 41.71 -19.10
N ALA A 140 25.76 40.78 -19.24
CA ALA A 140 25.93 39.57 -20.05
C ALA A 140 26.17 39.90 -21.54
N ARG A 141 25.42 40.85 -22.11
CA ARG A 141 25.62 41.32 -23.49
C ARG A 141 27.02 41.90 -23.68
N ASP A 142 27.47 42.73 -22.74
CA ASP A 142 28.76 43.43 -22.84
C ASP A 142 29.92 42.45 -22.68
N ALA A 143 29.81 41.48 -21.76
CA ALA A 143 30.77 40.38 -21.65
C ALA A 143 30.85 39.53 -22.93
N LEU A 144 29.71 39.21 -23.55
CA LEU A 144 29.68 38.49 -24.83
C LEU A 144 30.29 39.31 -25.97
N HIS A 145 30.08 40.63 -25.99
CA HIS A 145 30.70 41.51 -26.97
C HIS A 145 32.21 41.59 -26.80
N GLN A 146 32.69 41.75 -25.56
CA GLN A 146 34.12 41.78 -25.26
C GLN A 146 34.78 40.46 -25.66
N HIS A 147 34.16 39.33 -25.31
CA HIS A 147 34.67 38.02 -25.69
C HIS A 147 34.72 37.84 -27.22
N TYR A 148 33.71 38.32 -27.95
CA TYR A 148 33.73 38.31 -29.42
C TYR A 148 34.82 39.20 -30.02
N VAL A 149 35.09 40.37 -29.43
CA VAL A 149 36.14 41.30 -29.90
C VAL A 149 37.54 40.74 -29.64
N ASP A 150 37.74 40.10 -28.49
CA ASP A 150 39.02 39.51 -28.10
C ASP A 150 39.27 38.13 -28.73
N TRP A 151 38.29 37.59 -29.45
CA TRP A 151 38.34 36.25 -29.99
C TRP A 151 39.16 36.21 -31.29
N ASP A 152 40.13 35.30 -31.33
CA ASP A 152 41.12 35.12 -32.39
C ASP A 152 40.95 33.81 -33.18
N GLY A 153 39.80 33.13 -33.02
CA GLY A 153 39.48 31.85 -33.66
C GLY A 153 38.86 31.95 -35.06
N GLU A 154 38.43 30.80 -35.60
CA GLU A 154 37.87 30.68 -36.95
C GLU A 154 36.40 31.15 -37.02
N PRO A 155 36.01 32.01 -37.97
CA PRO A 155 34.73 32.74 -38.03
C PRO A 155 33.47 31.90 -37.78
N GLU A 156 33.48 30.61 -38.14
CA GLU A 156 32.41 29.66 -37.82
C GLU A 156 32.13 29.47 -36.32
N ASP A 157 33.14 29.54 -35.44
CA ASP A 157 32.95 29.31 -34.00
C ASP A 157 32.38 30.55 -33.28
N ALA A 158 32.50 31.73 -33.89
CA ALA A 158 31.92 32.99 -33.38
C ALA A 158 30.39 33.06 -33.52
N VAL A 159 29.77 32.21 -34.34
CA VAL A 159 28.32 32.23 -34.61
C VAL A 159 27.51 32.04 -33.32
N SER A 160 27.99 31.19 -32.41
CA SER A 160 27.33 30.96 -31.12
C SER A 160 27.36 32.20 -30.21
N LEU A 161 28.46 32.96 -30.23
CA LEU A 161 28.61 34.20 -29.47
C LEU A 161 27.73 35.32 -30.03
N GLN A 162 27.68 35.45 -31.35
CA GLN A 162 26.80 36.41 -32.02
C GLN A 162 25.31 36.09 -31.75
N LEU A 163 24.94 34.81 -31.79
CA LEU A 163 23.57 34.38 -31.48
C LEU A 163 23.20 34.63 -30.01
N ALA A 164 24.11 34.36 -29.07
CA ALA A 164 23.89 34.63 -27.65
C ALA A 164 23.71 36.14 -27.39
N ARG A 165 24.55 36.98 -28.00
CA ARG A 165 24.44 38.44 -27.92
C ARG A 165 23.09 38.94 -28.48
N ALA A 166 22.69 38.46 -29.66
CA ALA A 166 21.42 38.82 -30.26
C ALA A 166 20.21 38.45 -29.39
N LYS A 167 20.29 37.34 -28.64
CA LYS A 167 19.25 36.96 -27.67
C LYS A 167 19.20 37.92 -26.47
N CYS A 168 20.35 38.36 -25.95
CA CYS A 168 20.41 39.39 -24.91
C CYS A 168 19.81 40.71 -25.41
N ASP A 169 20.15 41.16 -26.61
CA ASP A 169 19.60 42.37 -27.22
C ASP A 169 18.06 42.30 -27.38
N ALA A 170 17.55 41.17 -27.85
CA ALA A 170 16.10 40.94 -27.97
C ALA A 170 15.40 40.93 -26.59
N ALA A 171 16.03 40.36 -25.56
CA ALA A 171 15.51 40.34 -24.20
C ALA A 171 15.48 41.75 -23.58
N ILE A 172 16.56 42.53 -23.75
CA ILE A 172 16.65 43.94 -23.32
C ILE A 172 15.55 44.76 -24.00
N ALA A 173 15.41 44.65 -25.32
CA ALA A 173 14.38 45.37 -26.08
C ALA A 173 12.95 45.03 -25.62
N LYS A 174 12.69 43.77 -25.28
CA LYS A 174 11.40 43.34 -24.76
C LYS A 174 11.13 43.88 -23.35
N ALA A 175 12.14 43.91 -22.48
CA ALA A 175 12.04 44.44 -21.13
C ALA A 175 11.76 45.96 -21.13
N THR A 176 12.52 46.73 -21.92
CA THR A 176 12.33 48.19 -22.02
C THR A 176 11.02 48.59 -22.72
N ALA A 177 10.52 47.77 -23.66
CA ALA A 177 9.22 48.00 -24.30
C ALA A 177 8.01 47.63 -23.43
N GLY A 178 8.20 46.82 -22.38
CA GLY A 178 7.17 46.53 -21.38
C GLY A 178 7.01 47.68 -20.36
N GLU A 179 8.12 48.32 -20.00
CA GLU A 179 8.18 49.44 -19.07
C GLU A 179 7.40 50.69 -19.58
N THR A 180 7.35 50.89 -20.90
CA THR A 180 6.59 51.99 -21.52
C THR A 180 5.08 51.75 -21.61
N ARG A 181 4.59 50.50 -21.49
CA ARG A 181 3.15 50.17 -21.53
C ARG A 181 2.47 50.27 -20.17
N ASN A 182 3.21 50.12 -19.08
CA ASN A 182 2.68 50.22 -17.71
C ASN A 182 2.67 51.67 -17.16
N ALA A 183 3.07 52.65 -17.97
CA ALA A 183 3.15 54.07 -17.61
C ALA A 183 1.93 54.89 -18.09
N GLU A 184 0.75 54.28 -18.28
CA GLU A 184 -0.48 55.02 -18.58
C GLU A 184 -1.01 55.70 -17.30
N PRO A 185 -1.26 57.02 -17.29
CA PRO A 185 -1.64 57.72 -16.08
C PRO A 185 -3.04 57.29 -15.63
N ILE A 186 -3.14 56.78 -14.41
CA ILE A 186 -4.41 56.53 -13.72
C ILE A 186 -5.12 57.89 -13.58
N HIS A 187 -6.03 58.21 -14.51
CA HIS A 187 -6.93 59.33 -14.35
C HIS A 187 -7.81 59.07 -13.13
N ARG A 188 -7.51 59.76 -12.02
CA ARG A 188 -8.43 59.93 -10.88
C ARG A 188 -9.77 60.42 -11.44
N ARG A 189 -10.81 59.58 -11.34
CA ARG A 189 -12.19 60.07 -11.37
C ARG A 189 -12.42 60.76 -10.03
N ASP A 190 -12.30 62.08 -10.04
CA ASP A 190 -12.90 62.91 -9.00
C ASP A 190 -14.41 62.68 -9.00
N GLY A 191 -14.96 62.60 -7.79
CA GLY A 191 -16.30 62.14 -7.52
C GLY A 191 -17.42 63.01 -8.08
N ASP A 192 -18.60 62.42 -8.10
CA ASP A 192 -19.85 63.16 -8.17
C ASP A 192 -20.79 62.57 -7.12
N GLU A 193 -20.97 63.33 -6.04
CA GLU A 193 -22.03 63.15 -5.05
C GLU A 193 -23.30 63.76 -5.63
N GLY A 194 -24.39 62.98 -5.67
CA GLY A 194 -25.73 63.43 -6.03
C GLY A 194 -26.79 62.41 -5.65
#